data_AF-A0A3S3QPL4-F1
#
_entry.id   AF-A0A3S3QPL4-F1
#
_cell.length_a   1.000
_cell.length_b   1.000
_cell.length_c   1.000
_cell.angle_alpha   90.00
_cell.angle_beta   90.00
_cell.angle_gamma   90.00
#
_symmetry.space_group_name_H-M   'P 1'
#
loop_
_entity.id
_entity.type
_entity.pdbx_description
1 polymer ?
#
loop_
_entity_poly.entity_id
_entity_poly.type
_entity_poly.pdbx_seq_one_letter_code
_entity_poly.pdbx_strand_id
1 'polypeptide(L)'
;WMKPNEPVEVVIRPEDLRITLPEEGKLQVKVDTQLFRGVHYEIIAYDELGNEWMIHSTRKAIVGEEIGLDFEPEDIHIMRLNETEEEFDARIEEYVEIEEQEAGLINAIEEERDEENK
;
A
#
# COMPACT_ATOMS: atom_id res chain seq x y z
N TRP A 1 8.56 -16.40 -1.77
CA TRP A 1 9.72 -15.49 -1.66
C TRP A 1 9.96 -14.70 -2.94
N MET A 2 10.09 -13.37 -2.86
CA MET A 2 10.61 -12.51 -3.95
C MET A 2 12.12 -12.63 -4.05
N LYS A 3 12.68 -12.52 -5.27
CA LYS A 3 14.14 -12.57 -5.48
C LYS A 3 14.77 -11.20 -5.20
N PRO A 4 16.00 -11.15 -4.68
CA PRO A 4 16.72 -9.88 -4.56
C PRO A 4 16.86 -9.18 -5.91
N ASN A 5 16.54 -7.87 -5.95
CA ASN A 5 16.53 -7.03 -7.16
C ASN A 5 15.58 -7.51 -8.27
N GLU A 6 14.54 -8.27 -7.93
CA GLU A 6 13.45 -8.57 -8.85
C GLU A 6 12.72 -7.26 -9.20
N PRO A 7 12.49 -6.96 -10.49
CA PRO A 7 11.68 -5.82 -10.87
C PRO A 7 10.23 -6.06 -10.42
N VAL A 8 9.66 -5.07 -9.76
CA VAL A 8 8.31 -5.11 -9.17
C VAL A 8 7.52 -3.88 -9.59
N GLU A 9 6.20 -4.00 -9.53
CA GLU A 9 5.28 -2.88 -9.65
C GLU A 9 4.73 -2.54 -8.26
N VAL A 10 4.69 -1.24 -7.95
CA VAL A 10 4.17 -0.76 -6.67
C VAL A 10 2.79 -0.17 -6.93
N VAL A 11 1.80 -0.67 -6.19
CA VAL A 11 0.41 -0.26 -6.31
C VAL A 11 -0.07 0.26 -4.96
N ILE A 12 -0.73 1.42 -4.98
CA ILE A 12 -1.41 2.02 -3.83
C ILE A 12 -2.83 2.32 -4.28
N ARG A 13 -3.84 1.98 -3.49
CA ARG A 13 -5.23 2.23 -3.87
C ARG A 13 -5.58 3.72 -3.72
N PRO A 14 -6.45 4.28 -4.58
CA PRO A 14 -6.80 5.70 -4.55
C PRO A 14 -7.33 6.21 -3.20
N GLU A 15 -8.06 5.36 -2.46
CA GLU A 15 -8.66 5.66 -1.17
C GLU A 15 -7.66 5.71 0.00
N ASP A 16 -6.49 5.08 -0.16
CA ASP A 16 -5.44 5.04 0.86
C ASP A 16 -4.52 6.28 0.77
N LEU A 17 -4.65 7.09 -0.29
CA LEU A 17 -3.89 8.33 -0.47
C LEU A 17 -4.53 9.52 0.28
N ARG A 18 -3.80 10.05 1.27
CA ARG A 18 -4.23 11.21 2.07
C ARG A 18 -3.64 12.50 1.52
N ILE A 19 -4.49 13.51 1.31
CA ILE A 19 -4.08 14.85 0.90
C ILE A 19 -3.54 15.63 2.11
N THR A 20 -2.31 16.12 2.01
CA THR A 20 -1.61 16.94 3.00
C THR A 20 -1.06 18.22 2.37
N LEU A 21 -0.38 19.06 3.18
CA LEU A 21 0.44 20.14 2.64
C LEU A 21 1.63 19.56 1.86
N PRO A 22 2.15 20.24 0.82
CA PRO A 22 3.28 19.75 0.00
C PRO A 22 4.50 19.32 0.82
N GLU A 23 4.79 20.05 1.90
CA GLU A 23 5.92 19.77 2.79
C GLU A 23 5.67 18.64 3.81
N GLU A 24 4.43 18.22 3.99
CA GLU A 24 4.02 17.15 4.91
C GLU A 24 3.77 15.82 4.19
N GLY A 25 3.68 15.83 2.86
CA GLY A 25 3.50 14.63 2.04
C GLY A 25 4.81 13.88 1.78
N LYS A 26 4.69 12.57 1.54
CA LYS A 26 5.78 11.73 1.01
C LYS A 26 6.02 11.98 -0.49
N LEU A 27 4.98 12.39 -1.21
CA LEU A 27 5.01 12.76 -2.63
C LEU A 27 4.37 14.13 -2.82
N GLN A 28 4.88 14.88 -3.80
CA GLN A 28 4.30 16.15 -4.23
C GLN A 28 3.69 15.96 -5.61
N VAL A 29 2.43 16.37 -5.75
CA VAL A 29 1.69 16.25 -7.01
C VAL A 29 0.94 17.53 -7.31
N LYS A 30 0.83 17.85 -8.60
CA LYS A 30 0.04 18.97 -9.09
C LYS A 30 -1.32 18.49 -9.55
N VAL A 31 -2.38 19.09 -9.00
CA VAL A 31 -3.76 18.75 -9.33
C VAL A 31 -4.10 19.19 -10.74
N ASP A 32 -4.62 18.27 -11.55
CA ASP A 32 -5.05 18.52 -12.93
C ASP A 32 -6.58 18.61 -13.04
N THR A 33 -7.29 17.61 -12.53
CA THR A 33 -8.76 17.61 -12.54
C THR A 33 -9.35 17.16 -11.22
N GLN A 34 -10.60 17.54 -10.97
CA GLN A 34 -11.40 17.02 -9.86
C GLN A 34 -12.82 16.75 -10.34
N LEU A 35 -13.40 15.65 -9.87
CA LEU A 35 -14.77 15.27 -10.15
C LEU A 35 -15.46 14.82 -8.86
N PHE A 36 -16.60 15.43 -8.54
CA PHE A 36 -17.43 14.96 -7.41
C PHE A 36 -18.27 13.76 -7.85
N ARG A 37 -18.08 12.60 -7.19
CA ARG A 37 -18.76 11.32 -7.47
C ARG A 37 -19.95 11.05 -6.55
N GLY A 38 -20.41 12.06 -5.83
CA GLY A 38 -21.58 11.99 -4.94
C GLY A 38 -21.24 11.90 -3.46
N VAL A 39 -20.26 11.07 -3.06
CA VAL A 39 -19.80 10.97 -1.67
C VAL A 39 -18.33 11.38 -1.46
N HIS A 40 -17.53 11.33 -2.53
CA HIS A 40 -16.12 11.74 -2.54
C HIS A 40 -15.78 12.49 -3.83
N TYR A 41 -14.62 13.10 -3.85
CA TYR A 41 -13.95 13.64 -5.03
C TYR A 41 -12.98 12.58 -5.55
N GLU A 42 -13.04 12.37 -6.86
CA GLU A 42 -11.97 11.74 -7.62
C GLU A 42 -11.08 12.86 -8.15
N ILE A 43 -9.82 12.86 -7.74
CA ILE A 43 -8.85 13.90 -8.06
C ILE A 43 -7.74 13.26 -8.87
N ILE A 44 -7.44 13.82 -10.03
CA ILE A 44 -6.31 13.41 -10.87
C ILE A 44 -5.21 14.44 -10.71
N ALA A 45 -4.01 13.96 -10.38
CA ALA A 45 -2.82 14.79 -10.18
C ALA A 45 -1.59 14.13 -10.81
N TYR A 46 -0.55 14.93 -11.04
CA TYR A 46 0.70 14.46 -11.65
C TYR A 46 1.90 14.83 -10.80
N ASP A 47 2.83 13.90 -10.62
CA ASP A 47 4.13 14.20 -10.00
C ASP A 47 5.12 14.81 -11.00
N GLU A 48 6.31 15.17 -10.52
CA GLU A 48 7.39 15.74 -11.37
C GLU A 48 7.92 14.76 -12.43
N LEU A 49 7.73 13.46 -12.23
CA LEU A 49 8.13 12.41 -13.18
C LEU A 49 7.06 12.15 -14.24
N GLY A 50 5.88 12.78 -14.11
CA GLY A 50 4.76 12.62 -15.02
C GLY A 50 3.89 11.40 -14.75
N ASN A 51 4.00 10.78 -13.58
CA ASN A 51 3.09 9.70 -13.19
C ASN A 51 1.72 10.30 -12.85
N GLU A 52 0.65 9.62 -13.30
CA GLU A 52 -0.72 9.98 -12.96
C GLU A 52 -1.11 9.35 -11.61
N TRP A 53 -1.65 10.17 -10.73
CA TRP A 53 -2.14 9.77 -9.40
C TRP A 53 -3.64 10.03 -9.31
N MET A 54 -4.40 8.96 -9.08
CA MET A 54 -5.82 9.03 -8.78
C MET A 54 -6.02 9.00 -7.27
N ILE A 55 -6.71 10.00 -6.74
CA ILE A 55 -6.94 10.15 -5.30
C ILE A 55 -8.44 10.20 -5.03
N HIS A 56 -8.92 9.39 -4.08
CA HIS A 56 -10.30 9.43 -3.61
C HIS A 56 -10.36 10.11 -2.23
N SER A 57 -10.97 11.28 -2.17
CA SER A 57 -11.02 12.08 -0.93
C SER A 57 -12.38 12.72 -0.69
N THR A 58 -12.78 12.83 0.56
CA THR A 58 -13.95 13.65 0.93
C THR A 58 -13.63 15.15 0.96
N ARG A 59 -12.34 15.51 0.89
CA ARG A 59 -11.84 16.89 0.89
C ARG A 59 -11.63 17.37 -0.55
N LYS A 60 -11.99 18.62 -0.83
CA LYS A 60 -11.71 19.26 -2.12
C LYS A 60 -10.23 19.58 -2.25
N ALA A 61 -9.71 19.47 -3.46
CA ALA A 61 -8.43 20.06 -3.87
C ALA A 61 -8.69 21.23 -4.83
N ILE A 62 -7.70 22.11 -5.06
CA ILE A 62 -7.80 23.19 -6.04
C ILE A 62 -7.03 22.78 -7.29
N VAL A 63 -7.68 22.85 -8.46
CA VAL A 63 -7.02 22.54 -9.74
C VAL A 63 -5.87 23.53 -9.96
N GLY A 64 -4.71 22.98 -10.34
CA GLY A 64 -3.47 23.71 -10.57
C GLY A 64 -2.62 23.92 -9.31
N GLU A 65 -3.13 23.60 -8.12
CA GLU A 65 -2.37 23.64 -6.86
C GLU A 65 -1.48 22.41 -6.73
N GLU A 66 -0.37 22.59 -6.01
CA GLU A 66 0.51 21.50 -5.60
C GLU A 66 0.11 21.04 -4.20
N ILE A 67 -0.03 19.73 -4.02
CA ILE A 67 -0.45 19.11 -2.76
C ILE A 67 0.53 17.99 -2.38
N GLY A 68 0.57 17.68 -1.09
CA GLY A 68 1.26 16.50 -0.58
C GLY A 68 0.34 15.27 -0.62
N LEU A 69 0.91 14.10 -0.93
CA LEU A 69 0.28 12.81 -0.72
C LEU A 69 1.01 12.05 0.40
N ASP A 70 0.24 11.53 1.35
CA ASP A 70 0.70 10.70 2.45
C ASP A 70 -0.03 9.36 2.47
N PHE A 71 0.67 8.30 2.86
CA PHE A 71 0.18 6.92 2.96
C PHE A 71 1.04 6.14 3.97
N GLU A 72 0.53 5.03 4.48
CA GLU A 72 1.20 4.17 5.44
C GLU A 72 1.93 3.01 4.74
N PRO A 73 2.99 2.42 5.33
CA PRO A 73 3.69 1.29 4.73
C PRO A 73 2.78 0.11 4.36
N GLU A 74 1.71 -0.09 5.13
CA GLU A 74 0.71 -1.12 4.94
C GLU A 74 -0.16 -0.91 3.68
N ASP A 75 -0.22 0.31 3.15
CA ASP A 75 -0.98 0.65 1.94
C ASP A 75 -0.21 0.30 0.64
N ILE A 76 1.07 -0.05 0.76
CA ILE A 76 1.97 -0.32 -0.36
C ILE A 76 1.88 -1.80 -0.76
N HIS A 77 1.32 -2.06 -1.94
CA HIS A 77 1.26 -3.40 -2.52
C HIS A 77 2.41 -3.60 -3.50
N ILE A 78 3.24 -4.61 -3.25
CA ILE A 78 4.35 -4.99 -4.13
C ILE A 78 3.89 -6.16 -5.02
N MET A 79 3.68 -5.86 -6.29
CA MET A 79 3.21 -6.79 -7.31
C MET A 79 4.38 -7.27 -8.17
N ARG A 80 4.35 -8.53 -8.61
CA ARG A 80 5.22 -8.96 -9.71
C ARG A 80 4.69 -8.45 -11.03
N LEU A 81 5.59 -8.23 -11.99
CA LEU A 81 5.23 -7.90 -13.36
C LEU A 81 4.27 -8.96 -13.96
N ASN A 82 3.08 -8.51 -14.35
CA ASN A 82 1.97 -9.33 -14.88
C ASN A 82 1.27 -10.26 -13.88
N GLU A 83 1.42 -10.01 -12.58
CA GLU A 83 0.64 -10.72 -11.54
C GLU A 83 -0.76 -10.10 -11.44
N THR A 84 -1.81 -10.94 -11.45
CA THR A 84 -3.17 -10.47 -11.19
C THR A 84 -3.41 -10.25 -9.69
N GLU A 85 -4.45 -9.49 -9.33
CA GLU A 85 -4.87 -9.32 -7.93
C GLU A 85 -5.18 -10.68 -7.27
N GLU A 86 -5.85 -11.59 -7.99
CA GLU A 86 -6.14 -12.94 -7.50
C GLU A 86 -4.86 -13.77 -7.24
N GLU A 87 -3.85 -13.64 -8.11
CA GLU A 87 -2.55 -14.31 -7.93
C GLU A 87 -1.77 -13.73 -6.75
N PHE A 88 -1.88 -12.42 -6.54
CA PHE A 88 -1.31 -11.75 -5.38
C PHE A 88 -1.96 -12.24 -4.08
N ASP A 89 -3.29 -12.24 -4.00
CA ASP A 89 -4.04 -12.66 -2.82
C ASP A 89 -3.70 -14.11 -2.43
N ALA A 90 -3.71 -15.02 -3.40
CA ALA A 90 -3.36 -16.43 -3.18
C ALA A 90 -1.93 -16.59 -2.64
N ARG A 91 -0.99 -15.74 -3.09
CA ARG A 91 0.40 -15.74 -2.61
C ARG A 91 0.52 -15.17 -1.20
N ILE A 92 -0.28 -14.16 -0.84
CA ILE A 92 -0.29 -13.60 0.51
C ILE A 92 -0.86 -14.60 1.51
N GLU A 93 -1.94 -15.31 1.16
CA GLU A 93 -2.50 -16.38 2.00
C GLU A 93 -1.44 -17.46 2.32
N GLU A 94 -0.64 -17.87 1.32
CA GLU A 94 0.46 -18.83 1.54
C GLU A 94 1.47 -18.33 2.58
N TYR A 95 1.78 -17.03 2.64
CA TYR A 95 2.72 -16.47 3.62
C TYR A 95 2.13 -16.40 5.01
N VAL A 96 0.86 -16.00 5.14
CA VAL A 96 0.18 -15.97 6.44
C VAL A 96 0.09 -17.37 7.03
N GLU A 97 -0.27 -18.38 6.22
CA GLU A 97 -0.32 -19.77 6.69
C GLU A 97 1.06 -20.28 7.14
N ILE A 98 2.14 -19.93 6.44
CA ILE A 98 3.50 -20.31 6.84
C ILE A 98 3.90 -19.63 8.16
N GLU A 99 3.64 -18.34 8.32
CA GLU A 99 3.96 -17.63 9.57
C GLU A 99 3.19 -18.20 10.77
N GLU A 100 1.92 -18.53 10.60
CA GLU A 100 1.11 -19.16 11.66
C GLU A 100 1.64 -20.56 12.02
N GLN A 101 2.05 -21.35 11.01
CA GLN A 101 2.65 -22.67 11.23
C GLN A 101 4.00 -22.59 11.95
N GLU A 102 4.87 -21.67 11.54
CA GLU A 102 6.17 -21.46 12.20
C GLU A 102 5.98 -20.98 13.64
N ALA A 103 5.08 -20.02 13.89
CA ALA A 103 4.75 -19.55 15.23
C ALA A 103 4.19 -20.67 16.11
N GLY A 104 3.30 -21.51 15.57
CA GLY A 104 2.77 -22.68 16.27
C GLY A 104 3.86 -23.69 16.64
N LEU A 105 4.81 -23.94 15.74
CA LEU A 105 5.93 -24.85 15.98
C LEU A 105 6.89 -24.31 17.05
N ILE A 106 7.17 -23.00 17.02
CA ILE A 106 8.02 -22.33 18.02
C ILE A 106 7.38 -22.44 19.40
N ASN A 107 6.07 -22.15 19.52
CA ASN A 107 5.35 -22.25 20.79
C ASN A 107 5.38 -23.67 21.36
N ALA A 108 5.17 -24.69 20.52
CA ALA A 108 5.22 -26.09 20.95
C ALA A 108 6.61 -26.50 21.46
N ILE A 109 7.69 -26.02 20.82
CA ILE A 109 9.07 -26.29 21.24
C ILE A 109 9.38 -25.59 22.58
N GLU A 110 8.86 -24.38 22.80
CA GLU A 110 9.03 -23.66 24.06
C GLU A 110 8.28 -24.33 25.22
N GLU A 111 7.05 -24.80 24.99
CA GLU A 111 6.26 -25.56 25.98
C GLU A 111 6.96 -26.86 26.39
N GLU A 112 7.47 -27.65 25.45
CA GLU A 112 8.23 -28.87 25.76
C GLU A 112 9.52 -28.58 26.56
N ARG A 113 10.24 -27.50 26.21
CA ARG A 113 11.47 -27.10 26.91
C ARG A 113 11.20 -26.63 28.34
N ASP A 114 10.06 -25.99 28.58
CA ASP A 114 9.66 -25.52 29.90
C ASP A 114 9.13 -26.66 30.79
N GLU A 115 8.55 -27.72 30.19
CA GLU A 115 8.19 -28.96 30.90
C GLU A 115 9.42 -29.79 31.29
N GLU A 116 10.46 -29.89 30.43
CA GLU A 116 11.69 -30.64 30.73
C GLU A 116 12.57 -29.98 31.81
N ASN A 117 12.47 -28.66 32.00
CA ASN A 117 13.24 -27.91 32.99
C ASN A 117 12.55 -27.80 34.37
N LYS A 118 11.44 -28.52 34.58
CA LYS A 118 10.64 -28.53 35.81
C LYS A 118 10.79 -29.82 36.59
#